data_AF-A0A177DM23-F1
#
_entry.id   AF-A0A177DM23-F1
#
_cell.length_a   1.000
_cell.length_b   1.000
_cell.length_c   1.000
_cell.angle_alpha   90.00
_cell.angle_beta   90.00
_cell.angle_gamma   90.00
#
_symmetry.space_group_name_H-M   'P 1'
#
loop_
_entity.id
_entity.type
_entity.pdbx_description
1 polymer ?
#
loop_
_entity_poly.entity_id
_entity_poly.type
_entity_poly.pdbx_seq_one_letter_code
_entity_poly.pdbx_strand_id
1 'polypeptide(L)'
;MGRDMFFTYYVSDFSRTWDFLYKYLDSTQAPKHLVLSIEAVSLAFLSHQVSSYTAKDLGRRKYCEALRKINIALQDPVAARATSTFEGVLLLDLFEKIMKSASEINTSRHAHIEGALTLVKLRGVETFKEGTEMRALMGLSLNSTICSLSTGQPVDDAIRQIRVHAAQTVNTDYPKWKLSGLMLEVTDLAAAMRKGCMTTEERIAKSAYFDRELELIALEASPVWTYERKALGGSDGARLVPDGFPLIYDVYPDRMVTQMWNVLRIARMLLCEEIIASCAVSSDPEAYAQAECSRTALLNLVQEIVASVPQMTDCESVAKHKLPSGSTGKQHTHSMPHILDVYILIFSLYVVAWSKSCPQAAVEWSIKQLQHIADHFVIKEAAVILEILKKQKMEELINPWYKVSGHISNASGHLWMQSAPGHDTYTNCNHDTLPEESDHLFSSGSHPRTTTTSPLIAGLPPEWHIGS
;
A
#
# COMPACT_ATOMS: atom_id res chain seq x y z
N MET A 1 -10.97 20.67 -3.67
CA MET A 1 -11.64 19.36 -3.51
C MET A 1 -10.76 18.18 -3.94
N GLY A 2 -10.54 17.92 -5.24
CA GLY A 2 -9.78 16.72 -5.65
C GLY A 2 -8.34 16.66 -5.11
N ARG A 3 -7.65 17.80 -5.11
CA ARG A 3 -6.32 17.95 -4.52
C ARG A 3 -6.34 17.70 -3.01
N ASP A 4 -7.23 18.36 -2.29
CA ASP A 4 -7.36 18.20 -0.84
C ASP A 4 -7.64 16.73 -0.46
N MET A 5 -8.58 16.07 -1.15
CA MET A 5 -8.86 14.65 -0.94
C MET A 5 -7.64 13.76 -1.17
N PHE A 6 -6.86 14.02 -2.22
CA PHE A 6 -5.66 13.25 -2.52
C PHE A 6 -4.60 13.42 -1.42
N PHE A 7 -4.32 14.65 -0.98
CA PHE A 7 -3.35 14.87 0.09
C PHE A 7 -3.83 14.28 1.43
N THR A 8 -5.09 14.50 1.80
CA THR A 8 -5.65 14.03 3.09
C THR A 8 -5.82 12.52 3.18
N TYR A 9 -6.28 11.86 2.12
CA TYR A 9 -6.59 10.43 2.20
C TYR A 9 -5.52 9.55 1.58
N TYR A 10 -4.90 9.97 0.47
CA TYR A 10 -3.88 9.15 -0.17
C TYR A 10 -2.48 9.40 0.44
N VAL A 11 -2.07 10.67 0.57
CA VAL A 11 -0.69 11.01 1.00
C VAL A 11 -0.50 10.91 2.52
N SER A 12 -1.39 11.49 3.34
CA SER A 12 -1.22 11.46 4.81
C SER A 12 -1.66 10.15 5.46
N ASP A 13 -2.76 9.55 4.99
CA ASP A 13 -3.36 8.37 5.63
C ASP A 13 -2.85 7.09 4.96
N PHE A 14 -3.13 6.92 3.67
CA PHE A 14 -2.93 5.63 3.01
C PHE A 14 -1.47 5.26 2.71
N SER A 15 -0.70 6.20 2.17
CA SER A 15 0.64 5.94 1.65
C SER A 15 1.61 7.08 1.97
N ARG A 16 2.30 6.92 3.10
CA ARG A 16 3.29 7.90 3.59
C ARG A 16 4.56 7.98 2.74
N THR A 17 4.74 7.10 1.74
CA THR A 17 5.87 7.20 0.80
C THR A 17 5.75 8.39 -0.16
N TRP A 18 4.59 9.06 -0.18
CA TRP A 18 4.31 10.24 -1.02
C TRP A 18 4.45 11.58 -0.29
N ASP A 19 4.95 11.57 0.95
CA ASP A 19 5.09 12.79 1.75
C ASP A 19 6.08 13.81 1.18
N PHE A 20 6.94 13.39 0.23
CA PHE A 20 7.73 14.31 -0.60
C PHE A 20 6.87 15.31 -1.37
N LEU A 21 5.56 15.09 -1.50
CA LEU A 21 4.65 16.03 -2.15
C LEU A 21 4.29 17.24 -1.28
N TYR A 22 4.49 17.20 0.04
CA TYR A 22 4.09 18.31 0.93
C TYR A 22 4.81 19.61 0.61
N LYS A 23 6.07 19.57 0.17
CA LYS A 23 6.82 20.76 -0.29
C LYS A 23 6.19 21.43 -1.51
N TYR A 24 5.27 20.75 -2.20
CA TYR A 24 4.56 21.25 -3.38
C TYR A 24 3.10 21.61 -3.10
N LEU A 25 2.69 21.70 -1.82
CA LEU A 25 1.36 22.17 -1.45
C LEU A 25 1.09 23.58 -1.99
N ASP A 26 2.06 24.47 -1.87
CA ASP A 26 2.09 25.76 -2.57
C ASP A 26 2.65 25.58 -3.99
N SER A 27 1.78 25.69 -4.99
CA SER A 27 2.14 25.45 -6.40
C SER A 27 2.95 26.56 -7.04
N THR A 28 3.13 27.72 -6.39
CA THR A 28 3.75 28.90 -7.00
C THR A 28 5.23 28.71 -7.34
N GLN A 29 5.92 27.80 -6.65
CA GLN A 29 7.34 27.49 -6.88
C GLN A 29 7.58 26.11 -7.51
N ALA A 30 6.52 25.32 -7.71
CA ALA A 30 6.65 23.96 -8.22
C ALA A 30 6.86 23.97 -9.75
N PRO A 31 7.76 23.11 -10.30
CA PRO A 31 7.90 22.95 -11.75
C PRO A 31 6.58 22.58 -12.41
N LYS A 32 6.31 23.15 -13.60
CA LYS A 32 5.00 23.00 -14.27
C LYS A 32 4.62 21.54 -14.53
N HIS A 33 5.57 20.68 -14.89
CA HIS A 33 5.28 19.25 -15.08
C HIS A 33 4.79 18.57 -13.81
N LEU A 34 5.31 18.99 -12.65
CA LEU A 34 4.94 18.42 -11.36
C LEU A 34 3.56 18.88 -10.92
N VAL A 35 3.25 20.18 -11.08
CA VAL A 35 1.90 20.71 -10.83
C VAL A 35 0.86 19.95 -11.64
N LEU A 36 1.09 19.79 -12.94
CA LEU A 36 0.19 19.05 -13.84
C LEU A 36 0.07 17.57 -13.43
N SER A 37 1.15 16.95 -12.98
CA SER A 37 1.15 15.55 -12.52
C SER A 37 0.33 15.38 -11.24
N ILE A 38 0.48 16.29 -10.26
CA ILE A 38 -0.31 16.28 -9.03
C ILE A 38 -1.80 16.52 -9.34
N GLU A 39 -2.12 17.47 -10.21
CA GLU A 39 -3.50 17.71 -10.66
C GLU A 39 -4.11 16.47 -11.32
N ALA A 40 -3.35 15.80 -12.20
CA ALA A 40 -3.78 14.58 -12.87
C ALA A 40 -4.12 13.48 -11.87
N VAL A 41 -3.21 13.17 -10.94
CA VAL A 41 -3.41 12.13 -9.91
C VAL A 41 -4.55 12.50 -8.96
N SER A 42 -4.66 13.78 -8.57
CA SER A 42 -5.74 14.26 -7.71
C SER A 42 -7.12 14.06 -8.35
N LEU A 43 -7.23 14.33 -9.65
CA LEU A 43 -8.45 14.12 -10.42
C LEU A 43 -8.73 12.64 -10.66
N ALA A 44 -7.70 11.83 -10.87
CA ALA A 44 -7.82 10.38 -10.95
C ALA A 44 -8.36 9.80 -9.64
N PHE A 45 -7.77 10.20 -8.51
CA PHE A 45 -8.22 9.79 -7.18
C PHE A 45 -9.68 10.19 -6.94
N LEU A 46 -10.03 11.45 -7.21
CA LEU A 46 -11.43 11.90 -7.10
C LEU A 46 -12.36 11.08 -8.01
N SER A 47 -12.01 10.89 -9.28
CA SER A 47 -12.80 10.08 -10.22
C SER A 47 -12.99 8.66 -9.74
N HIS A 48 -11.99 8.07 -9.10
CA HIS A 48 -12.04 6.73 -8.57
C HIS A 48 -13.02 6.65 -7.39
N GLN A 49 -12.92 7.59 -6.44
CA GLN A 49 -13.75 7.62 -5.24
C GLN A 49 -15.24 7.91 -5.53
N VAL A 50 -15.54 8.89 -6.39
CA VAL A 50 -16.94 9.33 -6.62
C VAL A 50 -17.49 8.96 -8.01
N SER A 51 -16.77 8.13 -8.77
CA SER A 51 -17.16 7.71 -10.13
C SER A 51 -17.43 8.87 -11.11
N SER A 52 -16.74 10.01 -10.95
CA SER A 52 -16.96 11.21 -11.79
C SER A 52 -16.25 11.12 -13.15
N TYR A 53 -17.02 11.01 -14.24
CA TYR A 53 -16.50 11.04 -15.61
C TYR A 53 -15.81 12.36 -15.97
N THR A 54 -16.29 13.49 -15.46
CA THR A 54 -15.68 14.81 -15.70
C THR A 54 -14.28 14.88 -15.07
N ALA A 55 -14.13 14.41 -13.83
CA ALA A 55 -12.83 14.32 -13.17
C ALA A 55 -11.89 13.39 -13.95
N LYS A 56 -12.43 12.25 -14.44
CA LYS A 56 -11.70 11.29 -15.28
C LYS A 56 -11.11 11.95 -16.53
N ASP A 57 -11.93 12.67 -17.29
CA ASP A 57 -11.53 13.31 -18.55
C ASP A 57 -10.52 14.43 -18.31
N LEU A 58 -10.78 15.30 -17.32
CA LEU A 58 -9.85 16.38 -16.98
C LEU A 58 -8.50 15.83 -16.50
N GLY A 59 -8.52 14.78 -15.67
CA GLY A 59 -7.31 14.10 -15.21
C GLY A 59 -6.48 13.55 -16.36
N ARG A 60 -7.10 12.94 -17.38
CA ARG A 60 -6.42 12.46 -18.59
C ARG A 60 -5.77 13.61 -19.37
N ARG A 61 -6.45 14.74 -19.54
CA ARG A 61 -5.88 15.92 -20.22
C ARG A 61 -4.64 16.43 -19.47
N LYS A 62 -4.71 16.54 -18.14
CA LYS A 62 -3.59 16.95 -17.29
C LYS A 62 -2.42 15.97 -17.34
N TYR A 63 -2.71 14.67 -17.31
CA TYR A 63 -1.72 13.61 -17.51
C TYR A 63 -0.99 13.75 -18.86
N CYS A 64 -1.72 13.95 -19.97
CA CYS A 64 -1.10 14.13 -21.28
C CYS A 64 -0.22 15.39 -21.36
N GLU A 65 -0.65 16.49 -20.74
CA GLU A 65 0.16 17.72 -20.67
C GLU A 65 1.42 17.51 -19.82
N ALA A 66 1.28 16.86 -18.66
CA ALA A 66 2.40 16.50 -17.79
C ALA A 66 3.43 15.62 -18.51
N LEU A 67 2.97 14.56 -19.19
CA LEU A 67 3.82 13.67 -19.97
C LEU A 67 4.61 14.43 -21.05
N ARG A 68 3.98 15.36 -21.78
CA ARG A 68 4.69 16.21 -22.74
C ARG A 68 5.75 17.08 -22.08
N LYS A 69 5.47 17.66 -20.91
CA LYS A 69 6.42 18.51 -20.19
C LYS A 69 7.59 17.71 -19.61
N ILE A 70 7.33 16.51 -19.09
CA ILE A 70 8.39 15.59 -18.64
C ILE A 70 9.27 15.18 -19.82
N ASN A 71 8.68 14.81 -20.97
CA ASN A 71 9.46 14.47 -22.16
C ASN A 71 10.37 15.60 -22.65
N ILE A 72 9.95 16.87 -22.49
CA ILE A 72 10.82 18.03 -22.78
C ILE A 72 11.95 18.12 -21.74
N ALA A 73 11.64 17.96 -20.45
CA ALA A 73 12.65 17.98 -19.38
C ALA A 73 13.70 16.87 -19.54
N LEU A 74 13.30 15.69 -20.04
CA LEU A 74 14.20 14.56 -20.31
C LEU A 74 15.20 14.83 -21.45
N GLN A 75 14.97 15.84 -22.30
CA GLN A 75 15.91 16.22 -23.37
C GLN A 75 17.07 17.07 -22.87
N ASP A 76 16.94 17.69 -21.69
CA ASP A 76 18.01 18.43 -21.04
C ASP A 76 18.70 17.56 -19.98
N PRO A 77 20.02 17.28 -20.09
CA PRO A 77 20.74 16.44 -19.13
C PRO A 77 20.69 16.94 -17.68
N VAL A 78 20.50 18.25 -17.45
CA VAL A 78 20.39 18.81 -16.10
C VAL A 78 18.98 18.57 -15.55
N ALA A 79 17.94 18.97 -16.30
CA ALA A 79 16.56 18.74 -15.89
C ALA A 79 16.20 17.25 -15.77
N ALA A 80 16.77 16.38 -16.60
CA ALA A 80 16.59 14.92 -16.51
C ALA A 80 17.04 14.36 -15.16
N ARG A 81 18.08 14.93 -14.54
CA ARG A 81 18.62 14.52 -13.24
C ARG A 81 17.93 15.19 -12.03
N ALA A 82 17.03 16.12 -12.27
CA ALA A 82 16.35 16.84 -11.19
C ALA A 82 15.38 15.94 -10.42
N THR A 83 15.30 16.10 -9.09
CA THR A 83 14.34 15.38 -8.23
C THR A 83 12.92 15.52 -8.75
N SER A 84 12.52 16.72 -9.19
CA SER A 84 11.17 16.98 -9.66
C SER A 84 10.80 16.20 -10.92
N THR A 85 11.76 15.83 -11.77
CA THR A 85 11.53 14.98 -12.95
C THR A 85 11.24 13.55 -12.51
N PHE A 86 12.04 13.01 -11.59
CA PHE A 86 11.81 11.71 -10.96
C PHE A 86 10.43 11.65 -10.28
N GLU A 87 10.11 12.62 -9.43
CA GLU A 87 8.82 12.72 -8.74
C GLU A 87 7.64 12.83 -9.72
N GLY A 88 7.83 13.58 -10.82
CA GLY A 88 6.84 13.67 -11.90
C GLY A 88 6.57 12.32 -12.55
N VAL A 89 7.61 11.53 -12.85
CA VAL A 89 7.46 10.18 -13.42
C VAL A 89 6.75 9.24 -12.44
N LEU A 90 7.05 9.31 -11.13
CA LEU A 90 6.32 8.54 -10.12
C LEU A 90 4.82 8.89 -10.12
N LEU A 91 4.47 10.17 -10.24
CA LEU A 91 3.06 10.58 -10.32
C LEU A 91 2.38 10.13 -11.61
N LEU A 92 3.08 10.07 -12.74
CA LEU A 92 2.52 9.48 -13.97
C LEU A 92 2.23 7.99 -13.80
N ASP A 93 3.14 7.25 -13.17
CA ASP A 93 2.95 5.85 -12.81
C ASP A 93 1.72 5.66 -11.91
N LEU A 94 1.58 6.48 -10.87
CA LEU A 94 0.43 6.45 -9.97
C LEU A 94 -0.88 6.79 -10.69
N PHE A 95 -0.88 7.80 -11.57
CA PHE A 95 -2.07 8.16 -12.36
C PHE A 95 -2.56 6.96 -13.16
N GLU A 96 -1.66 6.29 -13.89
CA GLU A 96 -2.00 5.13 -14.69
C GLU A 96 -2.55 3.99 -13.84
N LYS A 97 -1.98 3.78 -12.64
CA LYS A 97 -2.44 2.77 -11.70
C LYS A 97 -3.80 3.08 -11.08
N ILE A 98 -4.20 4.33 -10.94
CA ILE A 98 -5.56 4.67 -10.51
C ILE A 98 -6.56 4.52 -11.67
N MET A 99 -6.12 4.80 -12.90
CA MET A 99 -7.02 5.06 -14.04
C MET A 99 -7.17 3.92 -15.05
N LYS A 100 -6.15 3.08 -15.22
CA LYS A 100 -6.21 1.94 -16.14
C LYS A 100 -7.30 0.98 -15.69
N SER A 101 -7.85 0.19 -16.60
CA SER A 101 -8.84 -0.84 -16.28
C SER A 101 -8.18 -2.21 -16.25
N ALA A 102 -8.75 -3.12 -15.45
CA ALA A 102 -8.41 -4.55 -15.43
C ALA A 102 -8.24 -5.18 -16.83
N SER A 103 -9.03 -4.72 -17.79
CA SER A 103 -9.12 -5.25 -19.15
C SER A 103 -8.06 -4.73 -20.12
N GLU A 104 -7.35 -3.65 -19.78
CA GLU A 104 -6.33 -3.06 -20.66
C GLU A 104 -4.96 -3.73 -20.41
N ILE A 105 -4.82 -4.96 -20.92
CA ILE A 105 -3.53 -5.67 -20.99
C ILE A 105 -2.72 -5.00 -22.10
N ASN A 106 -1.88 -4.02 -21.73
CA ASN A 106 -0.97 -3.39 -22.68
C ASN A 106 0.44 -3.32 -22.09
N THR A 107 1.43 -3.60 -22.93
CA THR A 107 2.87 -3.58 -22.65
C THR A 107 3.37 -2.24 -22.08
N SER A 108 2.59 -1.17 -22.20
CA SER A 108 2.83 0.15 -21.59
C SER A 108 2.73 0.17 -20.05
N ARG A 109 2.25 -0.90 -19.39
CA ARG A 109 1.92 -0.89 -17.95
C ARG A 109 3.10 -0.59 -17.01
N HIS A 110 4.34 -0.78 -17.45
CA HIS A 110 5.53 -0.65 -16.59
C HIS A 110 6.54 0.38 -17.09
N ALA A 111 6.26 1.07 -18.19
CA ALA A 111 7.19 2.01 -18.80
C ALA A 111 7.62 3.15 -17.85
N HIS A 112 6.73 3.63 -16.98
CA HIS A 112 7.09 4.67 -16.00
C HIS A 112 7.90 4.12 -14.82
N ILE A 113 7.71 2.86 -14.43
CA ILE A 113 8.55 2.20 -13.42
C ILE A 113 9.96 2.04 -13.97
N GLU A 114 10.10 1.51 -15.19
CA GLU A 114 11.37 1.36 -15.89
C GLU A 114 12.04 2.72 -16.13
N GLY A 115 11.25 3.72 -16.53
CA GLY A 115 11.70 5.11 -16.69
C GLY A 115 12.22 5.69 -15.37
N ALA A 116 11.50 5.50 -14.26
CA ALA A 116 11.93 5.96 -12.95
C ALA A 116 13.22 5.26 -12.49
N LEU A 117 13.34 3.94 -12.68
CA LEU A 117 14.59 3.20 -12.39
C LEU A 117 15.75 3.71 -13.25
N THR A 118 15.50 4.05 -14.52
CA THR A 118 16.51 4.64 -15.41
C THR A 118 16.94 6.02 -14.92
N LEU A 119 16.02 6.84 -14.41
CA LEU A 119 16.35 8.13 -13.79
C LEU A 119 17.19 7.96 -12.52
N VAL A 120 16.91 6.94 -11.70
CA VAL A 120 17.76 6.59 -10.55
C VAL A 120 19.17 6.24 -11.01
N LYS A 121 19.31 5.38 -12.04
CA LYS A 121 20.60 5.00 -12.62
C LYS A 121 21.34 6.22 -13.19
N LEU A 122 20.64 7.15 -13.83
CA LEU A 122 21.21 8.38 -14.43
C LEU A 122 21.65 9.41 -13.37
N ARG A 123 20.86 9.55 -12.30
CA ARG A 123 21.11 10.51 -11.21
C ARG A 123 22.18 9.98 -10.24
N GLY A 124 22.27 8.66 -10.06
CA GLY A 124 23.07 8.00 -9.05
C GLY A 124 22.27 7.75 -7.78
N VAL A 125 22.26 6.51 -7.27
CA VAL A 125 21.47 6.12 -6.08
C VAL A 125 21.95 6.86 -4.82
N GLU A 126 23.24 7.15 -4.75
CA GLU A 126 23.91 7.87 -3.67
C GLU A 126 23.42 9.32 -3.51
N THR A 127 22.77 9.88 -4.54
CA THR A 127 22.19 11.22 -4.47
C THR A 127 20.90 11.28 -3.68
N PHE A 128 20.23 10.13 -3.48
CA PHE A 128 19.04 10.01 -2.65
C PHE A 128 19.47 9.80 -1.20
N LYS A 129 19.50 10.87 -0.41
CA LYS A 129 20.05 10.80 0.96
C LYS A 129 19.06 10.19 1.96
N GLU A 130 18.38 11.04 2.72
CA GLU A 130 17.45 10.67 3.78
C GLU A 130 16.14 11.44 3.64
N GLY A 131 15.16 11.14 4.51
CA GLY A 131 13.88 11.82 4.52
C GLY A 131 12.95 11.43 3.37
N THR A 132 12.26 12.42 2.80
CA THR A 132 11.16 12.18 1.85
C THR A 132 11.63 11.63 0.50
N GLU A 133 12.82 12.04 0.02
CA GLU A 133 13.38 11.49 -1.24
C GLU A 133 13.75 10.01 -1.10
N MET A 134 14.30 9.60 0.05
CA MET A 134 14.58 8.19 0.33
C MET A 134 13.28 7.38 0.42
N ARG A 135 12.23 7.91 1.06
CA ARG A 135 10.91 7.25 1.09
C ARG A 135 10.28 7.10 -0.29
N ALA A 136 10.43 8.10 -1.17
CA ALA A 136 10.00 8.00 -2.56
C ALA A 136 10.75 6.89 -3.32
N LEU A 137 12.07 6.80 -3.11
CA LEU A 137 12.93 5.76 -3.69
C LEU A 137 12.56 4.36 -3.19
N MET A 138 12.28 4.20 -1.89
CA MET A 138 11.77 2.95 -1.31
C MET A 138 10.38 2.61 -1.86
N GLY A 139 9.51 3.60 -2.06
CA GLY A 139 8.22 3.44 -2.73
C GLY A 139 8.38 2.90 -4.15
N LEU A 140 9.31 3.44 -4.93
CA LEU A 140 9.66 2.90 -6.25
C LEU A 140 10.16 1.45 -6.15
N SER A 141 11.09 1.15 -5.25
CA SER A 141 11.64 -0.20 -5.05
C SER A 141 10.54 -1.24 -4.79
N LEU A 142 9.58 -0.91 -3.92
CA LEU A 142 8.40 -1.72 -3.66
C LEU A 142 7.56 -1.92 -4.92
N ASN A 143 7.24 -0.83 -5.62
CA ASN A 143 6.39 -0.85 -6.81
C ASN A 143 7.01 -1.66 -7.95
N SER A 144 8.33 -1.57 -8.12
CA SER A 144 9.09 -2.37 -9.08
C SER A 144 9.10 -3.85 -8.70
N THR A 145 9.21 -4.17 -7.42
CA THR A 145 9.13 -5.57 -6.93
C THR A 145 7.78 -6.19 -7.25
N ILE A 146 6.69 -5.47 -6.97
CA ILE A 146 5.35 -5.95 -7.29
C ILE A 146 5.16 -6.10 -8.81
N CYS A 147 5.73 -5.19 -9.59
CA CYS A 147 5.77 -5.31 -11.05
C CYS A 147 6.49 -6.58 -11.51
N SER A 148 7.69 -6.86 -10.99
CA SER A 148 8.42 -8.11 -11.27
C SER A 148 7.57 -9.34 -10.93
N LEU A 149 6.99 -9.36 -9.73
CA LEU A 149 6.12 -10.43 -9.25
C LEU A 149 4.90 -10.64 -10.16
N SER A 150 4.26 -9.54 -10.60
CA SER A 150 3.11 -9.57 -11.50
C SER A 150 3.40 -10.10 -12.89
N THR A 151 4.56 -9.74 -13.42
CA THR A 151 4.98 -10.08 -14.77
C THR A 151 5.73 -11.41 -14.81
N GLY A 152 6.01 -12.00 -13.65
CA GLY A 152 6.87 -13.18 -13.51
C GLY A 152 8.28 -12.93 -14.04
N GLN A 153 8.75 -11.69 -13.92
CA GLN A 153 10.12 -11.31 -14.23
C GLN A 153 10.94 -11.28 -12.94
N PRO A 154 12.26 -11.52 -13.03
CA PRO A 154 13.15 -11.32 -11.89
C PRO A 154 13.17 -9.85 -11.44
N VAL A 155 13.64 -9.63 -10.23
CA VAL A 155 13.88 -8.32 -9.64
C VAL A 155 15.09 -7.66 -10.32
N ASP A 156 14.96 -6.42 -10.78
CA ASP A 156 16.08 -5.65 -11.38
C ASP A 156 17.16 -5.37 -10.32
N ASP A 157 18.44 -5.52 -10.68
CA ASP A 157 19.58 -5.25 -9.79
C ASP A 157 19.56 -3.84 -9.19
N ALA A 158 18.97 -2.85 -9.88
CA ALA A 158 18.79 -1.50 -9.34
C ALA A 158 17.95 -1.48 -8.06
N ILE A 159 16.97 -2.38 -7.92
CA ILE A 159 16.16 -2.50 -6.71
C ILE A 159 17.03 -2.99 -5.55
N ARG A 160 17.95 -3.91 -5.82
CA ARG A 160 18.93 -4.41 -4.84
C ARG A 160 19.93 -3.32 -4.46
N GLN A 161 20.40 -2.53 -5.42
CA GLN A 161 21.27 -1.36 -5.16
C GLN A 161 20.56 -0.30 -4.31
N ILE A 162 19.29 0.02 -4.62
CA ILE A 162 18.45 0.91 -3.81
C ILE A 162 18.37 0.39 -2.37
N ARG A 163 18.14 -0.91 -2.18
CA ARG A 163 18.04 -1.52 -0.86
C ARG A 163 19.36 -1.41 -0.08
N VAL A 164 20.49 -1.73 -0.71
CA VAL A 164 21.83 -1.60 -0.09
C VAL A 164 22.09 -0.15 0.34
N HIS A 165 21.72 0.81 -0.50
CA HIS A 165 21.86 2.22 -0.19
C HIS A 165 20.95 2.66 0.98
N ALA A 166 19.67 2.31 0.92
CA ALA A 166 18.70 2.63 1.97
C ALA A 166 19.08 2.03 3.34
N ALA A 167 19.72 0.86 3.36
CA ALA A 167 20.18 0.18 4.59
C ALA A 167 21.09 1.06 5.47
N GLN A 168 21.74 2.08 4.90
CA GLN A 168 22.61 3.00 5.62
C GLN A 168 21.84 3.99 6.51
N THR A 169 20.54 4.16 6.27
CA THR A 169 19.73 5.23 6.89
C THR A 169 18.47 4.72 7.58
N VAL A 170 18.16 3.43 7.48
CA VAL A 170 16.94 2.82 8.04
C VAL A 170 17.27 1.73 9.04
N ASN A 171 16.36 1.47 9.97
CA ASN A 171 16.49 0.34 10.90
C ASN A 171 16.29 -0.99 10.14
N THR A 172 17.40 -1.70 9.89
CA THR A 172 17.39 -2.97 9.16
C THR A 172 16.89 -4.15 10.00
N ASP A 173 16.83 -4.00 11.32
CA ASP A 173 16.32 -5.04 12.22
C ASP A 173 14.79 -5.02 12.31
N TYR A 174 14.16 -3.94 11.84
CA TYR A 174 12.71 -3.80 11.88
C TYR A 174 12.03 -4.86 10.98
N PRO A 175 10.99 -5.56 11.46
CA PRO A 175 10.37 -6.68 10.72
C PRO A 175 9.91 -6.32 9.30
N LYS A 176 9.43 -5.08 9.08
CA LYS A 176 9.05 -4.60 7.73
C LYS A 176 10.24 -4.62 6.77
N TRP A 177 11.42 -4.22 7.24
CA TRP A 177 12.62 -4.23 6.41
C TRP A 177 12.98 -5.67 6.03
N LYS A 178 13.01 -6.60 6.98
CA LYS A 178 13.28 -8.03 6.74
C LYS A 178 12.28 -8.64 5.77
N LEU A 179 10.98 -8.43 5.99
CA LEU A 179 9.91 -8.91 5.12
C LEU A 179 10.07 -8.39 3.69
N SER A 180 10.28 -7.09 3.50
CA SER A 180 10.46 -6.51 2.17
C SER A 180 11.68 -7.05 1.42
N GLY A 181 12.76 -7.39 2.14
CA GLY A 181 13.94 -8.02 1.55
C GLY A 181 13.66 -9.45 1.10
N LEU A 182 13.02 -10.23 1.97
CA LEU A 182 12.68 -11.62 1.66
C LEU A 182 11.70 -11.71 0.48
N MET A 183 10.80 -10.74 0.35
CA MET A 183 9.90 -10.66 -0.80
C MET A 183 10.61 -10.41 -2.14
N LEU A 184 11.82 -9.83 -2.15
CA LEU A 184 12.64 -9.78 -3.38
C LEU A 184 13.04 -11.20 -3.80
N GLU A 185 13.51 -12.01 -2.85
CA GLU A 185 13.95 -13.39 -3.12
C GLU A 185 12.77 -14.31 -3.49
N VAL A 186 11.63 -14.16 -2.82
CA VAL A 186 10.39 -14.87 -3.19
C VAL A 186 9.93 -14.47 -4.59
N THR A 187 10.12 -13.21 -4.99
CA THR A 187 9.80 -12.76 -6.35
C THR A 187 10.69 -13.41 -7.40
N ASP A 188 12.00 -13.50 -7.14
CA ASP A 188 12.94 -14.21 -8.04
C ASP A 188 12.66 -15.71 -8.10
N LEU A 189 12.31 -16.33 -6.97
CA LEU A 189 11.86 -17.72 -6.93
C LEU A 189 10.64 -17.94 -7.83
N ALA A 190 9.61 -17.09 -7.69
CA ALA A 190 8.41 -17.17 -8.51
C ALA A 190 8.73 -16.98 -10.01
N ALA A 191 9.65 -16.08 -10.36
CA ALA A 191 10.09 -15.90 -11.74
C ALA A 191 10.83 -17.13 -12.28
N ALA A 192 11.71 -17.75 -11.48
CA ALA A 192 12.44 -18.97 -11.86
C ALA A 192 11.50 -20.16 -12.07
N MET A 193 10.53 -20.35 -11.17
CA MET A 193 9.47 -21.37 -11.30
C MET A 193 8.68 -21.20 -12.59
N ARG A 194 8.25 -19.97 -12.89
CA ARG A 194 7.47 -19.67 -14.10
C ARG A 194 8.24 -19.95 -15.39
N LYS A 195 9.55 -19.72 -15.40
CA LYS A 195 10.42 -20.02 -16.54
C LYS A 195 10.72 -21.52 -16.70
N GLY A 196 10.29 -22.36 -15.75
CA GLY A 196 10.57 -23.80 -15.77
C GLY A 196 12.04 -24.12 -15.53
N CYS A 197 12.78 -23.23 -14.86
CA CYS A 197 14.23 -23.37 -14.64
C CYS A 197 14.58 -24.17 -13.37
N MET A 198 13.63 -24.92 -12.80
CA MET A 198 13.80 -25.60 -11.51
C MET A 198 13.19 -27.00 -11.52
N THR A 199 13.84 -27.95 -10.84
CA THR A 199 13.27 -29.28 -10.59
C THR A 199 12.19 -29.23 -9.52
N THR A 200 11.38 -30.28 -9.41
CA THR A 200 10.36 -30.41 -8.36
C THR A 200 10.98 -30.34 -6.96
N GLU A 201 12.13 -30.99 -6.76
CA GLU A 201 12.86 -31.02 -5.49
C GLU A 201 13.38 -29.62 -5.12
N GLU A 202 13.92 -28.89 -6.10
CA GLU A 202 14.36 -27.51 -5.89
C GLU A 202 13.20 -26.57 -5.53
N ARG A 203 12.03 -26.76 -6.16
CA ARG A 203 10.82 -25.98 -5.87
C ARG A 203 10.36 -26.20 -4.43
N ILE A 204 10.30 -27.47 -3.99
CA ILE A 204 9.94 -27.83 -2.61
C ILE A 204 10.95 -27.23 -1.63
N ALA A 205 12.25 -27.49 -1.84
CA ALA A 205 13.30 -27.08 -0.92
C ALA A 205 13.38 -25.55 -0.75
N LYS A 206 13.37 -24.79 -1.86
CA LYS A 206 13.42 -23.32 -1.79
C LYS A 206 12.15 -22.72 -1.22
N SER A 207 10.97 -23.28 -1.53
CA SER A 207 9.72 -22.78 -0.96
C SER A 207 9.63 -23.03 0.54
N ALA A 208 10.06 -24.22 1.00
CA ALA A 208 10.12 -24.55 2.42
C ALA A 208 11.14 -23.67 3.17
N TYR A 209 12.28 -23.38 2.54
CA TYR A 209 13.27 -22.44 3.09
C TYR A 209 12.66 -21.05 3.30
N PHE A 210 12.06 -20.44 2.27
CA PHE A 210 11.49 -19.10 2.40
C PHE A 210 10.25 -19.05 3.31
N ASP A 211 9.42 -20.09 3.37
CA ASP A 211 8.31 -20.15 4.33
C ASP A 211 8.84 -20.13 5.78
N ARG A 212 9.91 -20.88 6.05
CA ARG A 212 10.57 -20.88 7.36
C ARG A 212 11.18 -19.52 7.70
N GLU A 213 11.83 -18.86 6.76
CA GLU A 213 12.36 -17.51 6.97
C GLU A 213 11.23 -16.48 7.25
N LEU A 214 10.09 -16.59 6.55
CA LEU A 214 8.91 -15.77 6.83
C LEU A 214 8.30 -16.08 8.21
N GLU A 215 8.33 -17.33 8.65
CA GLU A 215 7.91 -17.72 9.99
C GLU A 215 8.80 -17.11 11.07
N LEU A 216 10.12 -17.10 10.88
CA LEU A 216 11.05 -16.44 11.80
C LEU A 216 10.77 -14.92 11.87
N ILE A 217 10.53 -14.27 10.73
CA ILE A 217 10.11 -12.86 10.71
C ILE A 217 8.79 -12.67 11.45
N ALA A 218 7.83 -13.59 11.34
CA ALA A 218 6.57 -13.50 12.08
C ALA A 218 6.77 -13.55 13.61
N LEU A 219 7.67 -14.41 14.08
CA LEU A 219 8.01 -14.50 15.51
C LEU A 219 8.66 -13.21 16.02
N GLU A 220 9.58 -12.64 15.24
CA GLU A 220 10.20 -11.34 15.55
C GLU A 220 9.24 -10.15 15.43
N ALA A 221 8.24 -10.26 14.56
CA ALA A 221 7.22 -9.25 14.37
C ALA A 221 6.21 -9.21 15.50
N SER A 222 5.91 -10.34 16.16
CA SER A 222 4.86 -10.42 17.18
C SER A 222 4.94 -9.37 18.30
N PRO A 223 6.13 -9.00 18.84
CA PRO A 223 6.24 -7.95 19.85
C PRO A 223 6.06 -6.52 19.30
N VAL A 224 6.25 -6.32 17.99
CA VAL A 224 6.26 -5.01 17.32
C VAL A 224 4.92 -4.72 16.62
N TRP A 225 4.38 -5.72 15.93
CA TRP A 225 3.11 -5.69 15.21
C TRP A 225 2.02 -6.27 16.11
N THR A 226 1.70 -5.56 17.19
CA THR A 226 0.75 -6.04 18.20
C THR A 226 -0.69 -5.97 17.70
N TYR A 227 -1.50 -6.90 18.19
CA TYR A 227 -2.95 -6.91 18.02
C TYR A 227 -3.60 -7.63 19.20
N GLU A 228 -4.87 -7.36 19.46
CA GLU A 228 -5.63 -8.01 20.52
C GLU A 228 -6.57 -9.07 19.93
N ARG A 229 -6.43 -10.32 20.36
CA ARG A 229 -7.33 -11.41 19.96
C ARG A 229 -8.52 -11.51 20.89
N LYS A 230 -9.73 -11.44 20.33
CA LYS A 230 -11.01 -11.49 21.08
C LYS A 230 -11.86 -12.67 20.67
N ALA A 231 -12.57 -13.24 21.63
CA ALA A 231 -13.57 -14.27 21.37
C ALA A 231 -14.90 -13.62 20.91
N LEU A 232 -15.57 -14.27 19.96
CA LEU A 232 -16.90 -13.92 19.51
C LEU A 232 -17.95 -14.65 20.37
N GLY A 233 -19.04 -13.95 20.71
CA GLY A 233 -20.20 -14.56 21.35
C GLY A 233 -20.94 -15.52 20.40
N GLY A 234 -21.70 -16.47 20.96
CA GLY A 234 -22.31 -17.56 20.18
C GLY A 234 -23.27 -17.13 19.06
N SER A 235 -24.05 -16.05 19.24
CA SER A 235 -24.95 -15.53 18.20
C SER A 235 -24.22 -14.78 17.08
N ASP A 236 -23.12 -14.11 17.42
CA ASP A 236 -22.35 -13.28 16.47
C ASP A 236 -21.33 -14.12 15.69
N GLY A 237 -20.84 -15.21 16.32
CA GLY A 237 -19.82 -16.09 15.78
C GLY A 237 -20.19 -16.74 14.45
N ALA A 238 -21.41 -17.27 14.33
CA ALA A 238 -21.86 -17.97 13.12
C ALA A 238 -21.96 -17.07 11.87
N ARG A 239 -22.04 -15.75 12.04
CA ARG A 239 -22.06 -14.78 10.93
C ARG A 239 -20.66 -14.34 10.53
N LEU A 240 -19.75 -14.21 11.51
CA LEU A 240 -18.49 -13.48 11.35
C LEU A 240 -17.30 -14.34 10.95
N VAL A 241 -17.37 -15.66 11.14
CA VAL A 241 -16.30 -16.59 10.72
C VAL A 241 -16.89 -17.77 9.94
N PRO A 242 -16.10 -18.48 9.14
CA PRO A 242 -16.55 -19.69 8.45
C PRO A 242 -17.00 -20.80 9.41
N ASP A 243 -17.89 -21.67 8.95
CA ASP A 243 -18.31 -22.83 9.73
C ASP A 243 -17.10 -23.74 10.08
N GLY A 244 -17.02 -24.14 11.36
CA GLY A 244 -15.92 -24.96 11.88
C GLY A 244 -14.63 -24.18 12.18
N PHE A 245 -14.60 -22.86 11.99
CA PHE A 245 -13.46 -22.04 12.38
C PHE A 245 -13.56 -21.57 13.84
N PRO A 246 -12.44 -21.25 14.49
CA PRO A 246 -12.46 -20.64 15.82
C PRO A 246 -13.27 -19.33 15.83
N LEU A 247 -14.13 -19.19 16.84
CA LEU A 247 -14.96 -17.99 17.04
C LEU A 247 -14.13 -16.85 17.63
N ILE A 248 -13.18 -16.34 16.86
CA ILE A 248 -12.25 -15.29 17.26
C ILE A 248 -12.12 -14.22 16.19
N TYR A 249 -11.67 -13.03 16.59
CA TYR A 249 -11.24 -11.97 15.70
C TYR A 249 -10.08 -11.18 16.31
N ASP A 250 -9.32 -10.50 15.46
CA ASP A 250 -8.17 -9.70 15.85
C ASP A 250 -8.50 -8.21 15.75
N VAL A 251 -8.06 -7.44 16.74
CA VAL A 251 -8.17 -5.99 16.81
C VAL A 251 -6.77 -5.40 16.63
N TYR A 252 -6.53 -4.85 15.46
CA TYR A 252 -5.28 -4.16 15.12
C TYR A 252 -5.35 -2.69 15.53
N PRO A 253 -4.21 -2.08 15.93
CA PRO A 253 -4.15 -0.66 16.27
C PRO A 253 -4.35 0.23 15.04
N ASP A 254 -3.88 -0.22 13.87
CA ASP A 254 -3.95 0.54 12.64
C ASP A 254 -3.94 -0.35 11.38
N ARG A 255 -4.18 0.29 10.23
CA ARG A 255 -4.18 -0.33 8.90
C ARG A 255 -2.81 -0.92 8.54
N MET A 256 -1.72 -0.29 8.98
CA MET A 256 -0.36 -0.72 8.65
C MET A 256 -0.06 -2.08 9.26
N VAL A 257 -0.32 -2.26 10.55
CA VAL A 257 -0.09 -3.52 11.25
C VAL A 257 -0.95 -4.63 10.65
N THR A 258 -2.23 -4.35 10.40
CA THR A 258 -3.15 -5.29 9.73
C THR A 258 -2.57 -5.75 8.38
N GLN A 259 -2.11 -4.79 7.57
CA GLN A 259 -1.59 -5.06 6.24
C GLN A 259 -0.28 -5.85 6.29
N MET A 260 0.66 -5.52 7.18
CA MET A 260 1.94 -6.22 7.29
C MET A 260 1.76 -7.69 7.67
N TRP A 261 0.86 -7.97 8.62
CA TRP A 261 0.50 -9.35 8.95
C TRP A 261 -0.11 -10.08 7.77
N ASN A 262 -1.07 -9.47 7.08
CA ASN A 262 -1.74 -10.13 5.95
C ASN A 262 -0.80 -10.35 4.76
N VAL A 263 0.15 -9.45 4.49
CA VAL A 263 1.18 -9.66 3.46
C VAL A 263 2.08 -10.84 3.80
N LEU A 264 2.56 -10.92 5.04
CA LEU A 264 3.36 -12.05 5.51
C LEU A 264 2.57 -13.37 5.39
N ARG A 265 1.33 -13.39 5.88
CA ARG A 265 0.46 -14.57 5.86
C ARG A 265 0.19 -15.05 4.44
N ILE A 266 -0.11 -14.14 3.51
CA ILE A 266 -0.32 -14.45 2.09
C ILE A 266 0.95 -15.03 1.45
N ALA A 267 2.11 -14.41 1.70
CA ALA A 267 3.37 -14.90 1.14
C ALA A 267 3.65 -16.35 1.57
N ARG A 268 3.47 -16.64 2.87
CA ARG A 268 3.56 -18.01 3.41
C ARG A 268 2.54 -18.96 2.80
N MET A 269 1.26 -18.57 2.71
CA MET A 269 0.22 -19.41 2.10
C MET A 269 0.55 -19.82 0.67
N LEU A 270 1.10 -18.89 -0.13
CA LEU A 270 1.45 -19.16 -1.53
C LEU A 270 2.66 -20.09 -1.65
N LEU A 271 3.62 -19.99 -0.74
CA LEU A 271 4.73 -20.96 -0.64
C LEU A 271 4.22 -22.33 -0.18
N CYS A 272 3.30 -22.39 0.80
CA CYS A 272 2.67 -23.64 1.22
C CYS A 272 1.92 -24.31 0.06
N GLU A 273 1.11 -23.57 -0.71
CA GLU A 273 0.43 -24.12 -1.90
C GLU A 273 1.42 -24.66 -2.94
N GLU A 274 2.52 -23.95 -3.16
CA GLU A 274 3.57 -24.37 -4.09
C GLU A 274 4.26 -25.66 -3.63
N ILE A 275 4.55 -25.79 -2.33
CA ILE A 275 5.07 -27.02 -1.73
C ILE A 275 4.07 -28.16 -1.92
N ILE A 276 2.80 -27.93 -1.57
CA ILE A 276 1.74 -28.93 -1.67
C ILE A 276 1.59 -29.44 -3.11
N ALA A 277 1.56 -28.53 -4.08
CA ALA A 277 1.43 -28.86 -5.49
C ALA A 277 2.67 -29.62 -6.02
N SER A 278 3.87 -29.21 -5.62
CA SER A 278 5.12 -29.84 -6.03
C SER A 278 5.29 -31.23 -5.41
N CYS A 279 4.94 -31.41 -4.14
CA CYS A 279 4.96 -32.71 -3.46
C CYS A 279 4.00 -33.72 -4.12
N ALA A 280 2.85 -33.27 -4.66
CA ALA A 280 1.87 -34.15 -5.30
C ALA A 280 2.41 -34.84 -6.58
N VAL A 281 3.46 -34.29 -7.19
CA VAL A 281 4.12 -34.85 -8.38
C VAL A 281 5.54 -35.36 -8.09
N SER A 282 5.96 -35.32 -6.83
CA SER A 282 7.27 -35.81 -6.41
C SER A 282 7.27 -37.33 -6.23
N SER A 283 8.42 -37.95 -6.49
CA SER A 283 8.67 -39.37 -6.21
C SER A 283 9.34 -39.62 -4.87
N ASP A 284 9.67 -38.55 -4.12
CA ASP A 284 10.30 -38.62 -2.81
C ASP A 284 9.31 -39.12 -1.75
N PRO A 285 9.61 -40.20 -1.00
CA PRO A 285 8.78 -40.66 0.10
C PRO A 285 8.52 -39.60 1.19
N GLU A 286 9.45 -38.67 1.41
CA GLU A 286 9.29 -37.61 2.41
C GLU A 286 8.34 -36.48 1.94
N ALA A 287 8.02 -36.43 0.64
CA ALA A 287 7.14 -35.41 0.08
C ALA A 287 5.76 -35.41 0.72
N TYR A 288 5.25 -36.57 1.16
CA TYR A 288 3.95 -36.66 1.85
C TYR A 288 3.96 -35.90 3.19
N ALA A 289 4.97 -36.14 4.02
CA ALA A 289 5.09 -35.49 5.33
C ALA A 289 5.26 -33.97 5.17
N GLN A 290 6.09 -33.54 4.22
CA GLN A 290 6.27 -32.12 3.91
C GLN A 290 4.97 -31.46 3.43
N ALA A 291 4.19 -32.15 2.59
CA ALA A 291 2.90 -31.66 2.10
C ALA A 291 1.86 -31.53 3.22
N GLU A 292 1.89 -32.42 4.21
CA GLU A 292 0.98 -32.38 5.37
C GLU A 292 1.34 -31.26 6.36
N CYS A 293 2.64 -31.06 6.61
CA CYS A 293 3.14 -29.91 7.35
C CYS A 293 2.69 -28.59 6.71
N SER A 294 2.84 -28.46 5.38
CA SER A 294 2.40 -27.28 4.64
C SER A 294 0.88 -27.08 4.66
N ARG A 295 0.07 -28.15 4.66
CA ARG A 295 -1.40 -28.06 4.82
C ARG A 295 -1.78 -27.53 6.19
N THR A 296 -1.13 -28.02 7.24
CA THR A 296 -1.36 -27.57 8.61
C THR A 296 -0.98 -26.10 8.77
N ALA A 297 0.19 -25.69 8.26
CA ALA A 297 0.61 -24.29 8.25
C ALA A 297 -0.39 -23.40 7.49
N LEU A 298 -0.81 -23.82 6.29
CA LEU A 298 -1.80 -23.11 5.48
C LEU A 298 -3.13 -22.94 6.23
N LEU A 299 -3.65 -23.99 6.88
CA LEU A 299 -4.88 -23.91 7.65
C LEU A 299 -4.79 -22.86 8.77
N ASN A 300 -3.67 -22.83 9.50
CA ASN A 300 -3.44 -21.82 10.54
C ASN A 300 -3.39 -20.41 9.94
N LEU A 301 -2.72 -20.21 8.81
CA LEU A 301 -2.64 -18.92 8.13
C LEU A 301 -4.02 -18.43 7.65
N VAL A 302 -4.89 -19.33 7.19
CA VAL A 302 -6.27 -19.01 6.79
C VAL A 302 -7.09 -18.56 8.00
N GLN A 303 -6.97 -19.25 9.14
CA GLN A 303 -7.65 -18.84 10.39
C GLN A 303 -7.23 -17.43 10.82
N GLU A 304 -5.93 -17.14 10.73
CA GLU A 304 -5.36 -15.82 11.04
C GLU A 304 -5.84 -14.72 10.08
N ILE A 305 -5.94 -15.00 8.78
CA ILE A 305 -6.51 -14.06 7.81
C ILE A 305 -7.99 -13.81 8.10
N VAL A 306 -8.77 -14.86 8.34
CA VAL A 306 -10.20 -14.76 8.69
C VAL A 306 -10.39 -13.90 9.92
N ALA A 307 -9.58 -14.11 10.98
CA ALA A 307 -9.64 -13.34 12.21
C ALA A 307 -9.37 -11.83 11.99
N SER A 308 -8.63 -11.45 10.95
CA SER A 308 -8.32 -10.04 10.65
C SER A 308 -9.45 -9.24 10.00
N VAL A 309 -10.51 -9.91 9.53
CA VAL A 309 -11.55 -9.30 8.69
C VAL A 309 -12.67 -8.59 9.48
N PRO A 310 -13.19 -9.13 10.61
CA PRO A 310 -14.35 -8.55 11.28
C PRO A 310 -14.15 -7.10 11.76
N GLN A 311 -12.94 -6.75 12.23
CA GLN A 311 -12.63 -5.39 12.69
C GLN A 311 -12.91 -4.31 11.63
N MET A 312 -12.79 -4.66 10.35
CA MET A 312 -12.94 -3.70 9.26
C MET A 312 -14.32 -3.80 8.61
N THR A 313 -14.94 -4.97 8.58
CA THR A 313 -16.13 -5.22 7.75
C THR A 313 -17.43 -5.29 8.53
N ASP A 314 -17.40 -5.71 9.79
CA ASP A 314 -18.63 -5.96 10.54
C ASP A 314 -19.23 -4.68 11.16
N CYS A 315 -20.07 -4.01 10.40
CA CYS A 315 -20.65 -2.73 10.81
C CYS A 315 -21.73 -2.84 11.89
N GLU A 316 -22.19 -4.06 12.21
CA GLU A 316 -23.24 -4.29 13.20
C GLU A 316 -22.70 -4.38 14.63
N SER A 317 -21.50 -4.95 14.81
CA SER A 317 -20.86 -5.00 16.12
C SER A 317 -19.39 -4.58 16.09
N VAL A 318 -18.50 -5.35 15.44
CA VAL A 318 -17.05 -5.19 15.64
C VAL A 318 -16.51 -3.89 15.05
N ALA A 319 -16.84 -3.57 13.80
CA ALA A 319 -16.42 -2.37 13.09
C ALA A 319 -17.33 -1.15 13.36
N LYS A 320 -18.32 -1.26 14.26
CA LYS A 320 -19.26 -0.16 14.57
C LYS A 320 -18.53 1.13 15.00
N HIS A 321 -17.41 1.00 15.70
CA HIS A 321 -16.58 2.12 16.13
C HIS A 321 -15.94 2.93 14.98
N LYS A 322 -15.91 2.38 13.75
CA LYS A 322 -15.41 3.05 12.54
C LYS A 322 -16.47 3.86 11.80
N LEU A 323 -17.74 3.72 12.20
CA LEU A 323 -18.85 4.42 11.57
C LEU A 323 -18.99 5.86 12.10
N PRO A 324 -19.53 6.80 11.29
CA PRO A 324 -19.84 8.15 11.76
C PRO A 324 -20.79 8.16 12.96
N SER A 325 -20.66 9.16 13.84
CA SER A 325 -21.52 9.32 15.02
C SER A 325 -23.00 9.37 14.62
N GLY A 326 -23.85 8.66 15.38
CA GLY A 326 -25.29 8.55 15.10
C GLY A 326 -25.67 7.46 14.07
N SER A 327 -24.69 6.77 13.50
CA SER A 327 -24.94 5.62 12.61
C SER A 327 -25.63 4.46 13.34
N THR A 328 -26.57 3.82 12.66
CA THR A 328 -27.12 2.52 13.08
C THR A 328 -26.51 1.42 12.21
N GLY A 329 -26.33 0.21 12.74
CA GLY A 329 -25.71 -0.89 11.97
C GLY A 329 -26.39 -1.21 10.63
N LYS A 330 -27.68 -0.87 10.49
CA LYS A 330 -28.50 -1.16 9.30
C LYS A 330 -28.52 -0.05 8.24
N GLN A 331 -28.28 1.21 8.63
CA GLN A 331 -28.20 2.35 7.72
C GLN A 331 -27.10 3.29 8.20
N HIS A 332 -26.03 3.39 7.42
CA HIS A 332 -24.87 4.20 7.71
C HIS A 332 -24.11 4.55 6.43
N THR A 333 -23.16 5.47 6.56
CA THR A 333 -22.19 5.81 5.53
C THR A 333 -20.79 5.47 6.01
N HIS A 334 -19.84 5.30 5.10
CA HIS A 334 -18.44 5.07 5.44
C HIS A 334 -17.59 6.32 5.26
N SER A 335 -16.66 6.53 6.19
CA SER A 335 -15.58 7.50 6.00
C SER A 335 -14.54 6.92 5.04
N MET A 336 -13.76 7.79 4.38
CA MET A 336 -12.67 7.34 3.52
C MET A 336 -11.64 6.47 4.27
N PRO A 337 -11.21 6.78 5.51
CA PRO A 337 -10.32 5.90 6.27
C PRO A 337 -10.89 4.49 6.46
N HIS A 338 -12.19 4.36 6.72
CA HIS A 338 -12.83 3.04 6.86
C HIS A 338 -12.86 2.27 5.53
N ILE A 339 -13.13 2.94 4.40
CA ILE A 339 -13.06 2.33 3.07
C ILE A 339 -11.65 1.80 2.79
N LEU A 340 -10.62 2.58 3.12
CA LEU A 340 -9.22 2.17 2.93
C LEU A 340 -8.81 1.00 3.84
N ASP A 341 -9.36 0.91 5.05
CA ASP A 341 -9.17 -0.22 5.96
C ASP A 341 -9.75 -1.53 5.40
N VAL A 342 -10.91 -1.45 4.75
CA VAL A 342 -11.52 -2.63 4.09
C VAL A 342 -10.79 -3.00 2.81
N TYR A 343 -10.30 -1.99 2.08
CA TYR A 343 -9.60 -2.17 0.82
C TYR A 343 -8.40 -3.12 0.94
N ILE A 344 -7.63 -3.04 2.03
CA ILE A 344 -6.43 -3.87 2.23
C ILE A 344 -6.74 -5.37 2.43
N LEU A 345 -7.99 -5.75 2.68
CA LEU A 345 -8.42 -7.14 2.88
C LEU A 345 -8.71 -7.88 1.57
N ILE A 346 -8.90 -7.17 0.47
CA ILE A 346 -9.42 -7.75 -0.77
C ILE A 346 -8.55 -8.90 -1.28
N PHE A 347 -7.23 -8.78 -1.20
CA PHE A 347 -6.34 -9.82 -1.74
C PHE A 347 -6.05 -10.94 -0.76
N SER A 348 -6.04 -10.70 0.56
CA SER A 348 -6.00 -11.80 1.51
C SER A 348 -7.22 -12.69 1.33
N LEU A 349 -8.41 -12.09 1.20
CA LEU A 349 -9.64 -12.81 0.90
C LEU A 349 -9.61 -13.50 -0.47
N TYR A 350 -9.05 -12.85 -1.49
CA TYR A 350 -8.85 -13.49 -2.80
C TYR A 350 -7.94 -14.72 -2.72
N VAL A 351 -6.80 -14.63 -2.02
CA VAL A 351 -5.85 -15.73 -1.91
C VAL A 351 -6.48 -16.91 -1.17
N VAL A 352 -7.25 -16.66 -0.11
CA VAL A 352 -8.04 -17.70 0.57
C VAL A 352 -9.07 -18.31 -0.39
N ALA A 353 -9.82 -17.49 -1.14
CA ALA A 353 -10.82 -17.98 -2.09
C ALA A 353 -10.23 -18.69 -3.32
N TRP A 354 -8.97 -18.40 -3.66
CA TRP A 354 -8.25 -18.97 -4.80
C TRP A 354 -7.58 -20.31 -4.47
N SER A 355 -7.10 -20.46 -3.24
CA SER A 355 -6.32 -21.61 -2.78
C SER A 355 -7.12 -22.92 -2.88
N LYS A 356 -6.52 -23.94 -3.52
CA LYS A 356 -7.13 -25.28 -3.65
C LYS A 356 -7.04 -26.09 -2.36
N SER A 357 -6.04 -25.78 -1.55
CA SER A 357 -5.76 -26.44 -0.28
C SER A 357 -6.54 -25.83 0.89
N CYS A 358 -7.27 -24.73 0.66
CA CYS A 358 -8.15 -24.12 1.67
C CYS A 358 -9.42 -24.97 1.93
N PRO A 359 -9.90 -25.02 3.19
CA PRO A 359 -11.21 -25.62 3.49
C PRO A 359 -12.33 -24.91 2.72
N GLN A 360 -13.28 -25.70 2.20
CA GLN A 360 -14.39 -25.19 1.39
C GLN A 360 -15.21 -24.10 2.12
N ALA A 361 -15.43 -24.26 3.43
CA ALA A 361 -16.12 -23.26 4.25
C ALA A 361 -15.41 -21.89 4.21
N ALA A 362 -14.08 -21.87 4.29
CA ALA A 362 -13.29 -20.63 4.24
C ALA A 362 -13.30 -19.99 2.85
N VAL A 363 -13.27 -20.81 1.79
CA VAL A 363 -13.39 -20.35 0.40
C VAL A 363 -14.74 -19.66 0.17
N GLU A 364 -15.84 -20.33 0.54
CA GLU A 364 -17.19 -19.79 0.36
C GLU A 364 -17.43 -18.53 1.21
N TRP A 365 -16.96 -18.55 2.45
CA TRP A 365 -17.03 -17.39 3.32
C TRP A 365 -16.23 -16.21 2.74
N SER A 366 -15.01 -16.43 2.22
CA SER A 366 -14.19 -15.37 1.64
C SER A 366 -14.82 -14.76 0.39
N ILE A 367 -15.48 -15.57 -0.44
CA ILE A 367 -16.27 -15.09 -1.58
C ILE A 367 -17.44 -14.23 -1.10
N LYS A 368 -18.15 -14.63 -0.04
CA LYS A 368 -19.23 -13.83 0.55
C LYS A 368 -18.72 -12.50 1.11
N GLN A 369 -17.54 -12.50 1.75
CA GLN A 369 -16.91 -11.26 2.24
C GLN A 369 -16.52 -10.34 1.08
N LEU A 370 -15.94 -10.87 0.00
CA LEU A 370 -15.64 -10.09 -1.20
C LEU A 370 -16.91 -9.50 -1.82
N GLN A 371 -18.01 -10.26 -1.86
CA GLN A 371 -19.31 -9.77 -2.33
C GLN A 371 -19.85 -8.66 -1.43
N HIS A 372 -19.74 -8.83 -0.11
CA HIS A 372 -20.11 -7.80 0.86
C HIS A 372 -19.27 -6.52 0.67
N ILE A 373 -17.96 -6.64 0.46
CA ILE A 373 -17.07 -5.50 0.18
C ILE A 373 -17.48 -4.78 -1.12
N ALA A 374 -17.84 -5.54 -2.16
CA ALA A 374 -18.28 -4.98 -3.42
C ALA A 374 -19.62 -4.24 -3.30
N ASP A 375 -20.60 -4.80 -2.60
CA ASP A 375 -21.97 -4.30 -2.57
C ASP A 375 -22.19 -3.23 -1.50
N HIS A 376 -21.65 -3.45 -0.29
CA HIS A 376 -21.87 -2.59 0.88
C HIS A 376 -20.88 -1.42 0.93
N PHE A 377 -19.59 -1.70 0.74
CA PHE A 377 -18.54 -0.68 0.73
C PHE A 377 -18.34 -0.06 -0.67
N VAL A 378 -18.99 -0.60 -1.70
CA VAL A 378 -18.95 -0.09 -3.09
C VAL A 378 -17.52 -0.08 -3.66
N ILE A 379 -16.69 -1.04 -3.25
CA ILE A 379 -15.30 -1.15 -3.72
C ILE A 379 -15.24 -2.00 -5.00
N LYS A 380 -14.98 -1.35 -6.13
CA LYS A 380 -15.02 -1.95 -7.47
C LYS A 380 -14.02 -3.08 -7.65
N GLU A 381 -12.87 -3.01 -6.98
CA GLU A 381 -11.81 -4.02 -7.05
C GLU A 381 -12.27 -5.38 -6.50
N ALA A 382 -13.13 -5.39 -5.48
CA ALA A 382 -13.71 -6.62 -4.97
C ALA A 382 -14.65 -7.27 -6.01
N ALA A 383 -15.43 -6.46 -6.74
CA ALA A 383 -16.24 -6.95 -7.85
C ALA A 383 -15.39 -7.54 -8.98
N VAL A 384 -14.27 -6.89 -9.33
CA VAL A 384 -13.32 -7.40 -10.33
C VAL A 384 -12.71 -8.74 -9.88
N ILE A 385 -12.29 -8.85 -8.62
CA ILE A 385 -11.79 -10.11 -8.03
C ILE A 385 -12.83 -11.23 -8.18
N LEU A 386 -14.10 -10.95 -7.86
CA LEU A 386 -15.17 -11.95 -7.95
C LEU A 386 -15.33 -12.47 -9.39
N GLU A 387 -15.25 -11.59 -10.39
CA GLU A 387 -15.27 -12.01 -11.80
C GLU A 387 -14.04 -12.83 -12.19
N ILE A 388 -12.86 -12.53 -11.64
CA ILE A 388 -11.65 -13.34 -11.85
C ILE A 388 -11.84 -14.74 -11.25
N LEU A 389 -12.33 -14.84 -10.02
CA LEU A 389 -12.59 -16.11 -9.33
C LEU A 389 -13.63 -16.95 -10.09
N LYS A 390 -14.70 -16.33 -10.60
CA LYS A 390 -15.71 -17.00 -11.44
C LYS A 390 -15.09 -17.57 -12.72
N LYS A 391 -14.26 -16.81 -13.43
CA LYS A 391 -13.58 -17.26 -14.65
C LYS A 391 -12.56 -18.37 -14.38
N GLN A 392 -11.82 -18.29 -13.27
CA GLN A 392 -10.85 -19.32 -12.88
C GLN A 392 -11.51 -20.68 -12.62
N LYS A 393 -12.75 -20.74 -12.13
CA LYS A 393 -13.48 -22.02 -12.03
C LYS A 393 -13.67 -22.71 -13.38
N MET A 394 -13.50 -21.99 -14.49
CA MET A 394 -13.66 -22.48 -15.86
C MET A 394 -12.34 -22.70 -16.60
N GLU A 395 -11.19 -22.34 -16.02
CA GLU A 395 -9.86 -22.33 -16.67
C GLU A 395 -8.77 -22.93 -15.74
N GLU A 396 -7.52 -23.04 -16.21
CA GLU A 396 -6.38 -23.38 -15.34
C GLU A 396 -6.13 -22.31 -14.27
N LEU A 397 -5.78 -22.77 -13.05
CA LEU A 397 -5.42 -21.86 -11.96
C LEU A 397 -4.07 -21.21 -12.22
N ILE A 398 -4.10 -19.92 -12.53
CA ILE A 398 -2.92 -19.06 -12.56
C ILE A 398 -2.68 -18.54 -11.13
N ASN A 399 -1.43 -18.60 -10.69
CA ASN A 399 -0.98 -18.09 -9.38
C ASN A 399 -1.50 -16.65 -9.13
N PRO A 400 -1.98 -16.32 -7.92
CA PRO A 400 -2.53 -15.01 -7.54
C PRO A 400 -1.64 -13.85 -7.92
N TRP A 401 -0.33 -14.05 -7.78
CA TRP A 401 0.68 -13.05 -8.09
C TRP A 401 0.61 -12.57 -9.54
N TYR A 402 0.27 -13.44 -10.49
CA TYR A 402 0.23 -13.10 -11.92
C TYR A 402 -1.16 -12.65 -12.40
N LYS A 403 -2.24 -13.24 -11.86
CA LYS A 403 -3.60 -13.02 -12.38
C LYS A 403 -4.24 -11.73 -11.84
N VAL A 404 -4.03 -11.43 -10.56
CA VAL A 404 -4.60 -10.22 -9.93
C VAL A 404 -3.87 -8.97 -10.36
N SER A 405 -2.56 -8.99 -10.48
CA SER A 405 -1.78 -7.85 -10.94
C SER A 405 -1.97 -7.55 -12.44
N GLY A 406 -2.41 -8.55 -13.22
CA GLY A 406 -2.91 -8.43 -14.58
C GLY A 406 -4.22 -7.62 -14.71
N HIS A 407 -5.08 -7.68 -13.70
CA HIS A 407 -6.46 -7.15 -13.72
C HIS A 407 -6.75 -6.11 -12.61
N ILE A 408 -5.86 -5.96 -11.65
CA ILE A 408 -6.05 -5.20 -10.40
C ILE A 408 -4.71 -4.55 -10.02
N SER A 409 -3.90 -4.23 -11.04
CA SER A 409 -2.95 -3.11 -10.97
C SER A 409 -3.65 -1.78 -10.68
N ASN A 410 -4.98 -1.78 -10.68
CA ASN A 410 -5.85 -0.71 -10.23
C ASN A 410 -5.78 -0.60 -8.72
N ALA A 411 -5.02 0.38 -8.24
CA ALA A 411 -4.75 0.68 -6.83
C ALA A 411 -4.22 -0.52 -5.99
N SER A 412 -4.86 -1.70 -5.94
CA SER A 412 -4.50 -2.87 -5.12
C SER A 412 -3.07 -3.35 -5.38
N GLY A 413 -2.68 -3.49 -6.64
CA GLY A 413 -1.30 -3.78 -7.09
C GLY A 413 -0.24 -2.84 -6.55
N HIS A 414 -0.57 -1.61 -6.20
CA HIS A 414 0.38 -0.63 -5.70
C HIS A 414 0.45 -0.60 -4.17
N LEU A 415 -0.53 -1.23 -3.53
CA LEU A 415 -0.80 -1.03 -2.11
C LEU A 415 -0.16 -2.07 -1.21
N TRP A 416 0.47 -3.11 -1.76
CA TRP A 416 0.94 -4.28 -1.02
C TRP A 416 1.99 -4.02 0.07
N MET A 417 2.62 -2.85 0.18
CA MET A 417 3.42 -2.48 1.38
C MET A 417 3.49 -0.97 1.69
N GLN A 418 2.56 -0.15 1.17
CA GLN A 418 2.71 1.31 1.16
C GLN A 418 2.42 2.02 2.50
N SER A 419 1.92 1.31 3.52
CA SER A 419 1.85 1.86 4.87
C SER A 419 3.23 1.78 5.55
N ALA A 420 3.99 2.88 5.54
CA ALA A 420 5.23 3.02 6.31
C ALA A 420 4.92 3.59 7.71
N PRO A 421 5.59 3.09 8.78
CA PRO A 421 5.55 3.79 10.05
C PRO A 421 6.17 5.18 9.87
N GLY A 422 5.53 6.20 10.43
CA GLY A 422 6.31 7.32 10.94
C GLY A 422 7.08 6.77 12.12
N HIS A 423 8.39 6.63 12.01
CA HIS A 423 9.21 6.30 13.16
C HIS A 423 9.24 7.54 14.06
N ASP A 424 8.45 7.51 15.14
CA ASP A 424 8.77 8.25 16.36
C ASP A 424 9.95 7.55 17.02
N THR A 425 11.15 7.83 16.53
CA THR A 425 12.39 7.64 17.29
C THR A 425 13.32 8.81 16.99
N TYR A 426 12.93 10.01 17.41
CA TYR A 426 13.85 11.11 17.64
C TYR A 426 13.41 11.88 18.89
N THR A 427 14.05 11.54 20.01
CA THR A 427 14.36 12.39 21.17
C THR A 427 13.27 13.28 21.78
N ASN A 428 12.96 12.97 23.04
CA ASN A 428 12.55 13.90 24.11
C ASN A 428 13.06 15.33 23.88
N CYS A 429 12.15 16.28 23.68
CA CYS A 429 12.32 17.67 24.08
C CYS A 429 10.93 18.22 24.45
N ASN A 430 10.81 18.64 25.71
CA ASN A 430 9.68 19.38 26.25
C ASN A 430 9.24 20.50 25.31
N HIS A 431 7.94 20.64 25.09
CA HIS A 431 7.33 21.96 25.05
C HIS A 431 5.89 21.90 25.57
N ASP A 432 5.72 22.60 26.68
CA ASP A 432 4.48 22.95 27.33
C ASP A 432 3.52 23.72 26.40
N THR A 433 2.24 23.40 26.56
CA THR A 433 1.06 24.29 26.54
C THR A 433 0.95 25.34 25.43
N LEU A 434 -0.07 25.20 24.57
CA LEU A 434 -0.87 26.34 24.11
C LEU A 434 -2.37 26.00 24.24
N PRO A 435 -3.22 26.97 24.62
CA PRO A 435 -4.59 26.71 25.06
C PRO A 435 -5.59 26.73 23.90
N GLU A 436 -6.62 25.92 24.06
CA GLU A 436 -7.90 26.03 23.36
C GLU A 436 -8.55 27.39 23.64
N GLU A 437 -8.94 28.13 22.60
CA GLU A 437 -10.09 29.04 22.71
C GLU A 437 -11.00 28.89 21.49
N SER A 438 -12.25 28.60 21.85
CA SER A 438 -13.43 28.36 21.05
C SER A 438 -14.00 29.61 20.39
N ASP A 439 -14.56 29.40 19.20
CA ASP A 439 -15.48 30.29 18.51
C ASP A 439 -16.61 30.83 19.40
N HIS A 440 -16.77 32.16 19.47
CA HIS A 440 -18.08 32.79 19.65
C HIS A 440 -18.16 34.19 19.04
N LEU A 441 -19.06 34.28 18.04
CA LEU A 441 -20.07 35.34 17.81
C LEU A 441 -19.63 36.76 17.40
N PHE A 442 -19.98 37.08 16.15
CA PHE A 442 -20.27 38.43 15.64
C PHE A 442 -21.31 39.16 16.50
N SER A 443 -21.00 40.39 16.93
CA SER A 443 -21.97 41.49 16.98
C SER A 443 -21.29 42.86 17.05
N SER A 444 -21.92 43.79 16.34
CA SER A 444 -21.64 45.21 16.12
C SER A 444 -21.49 46.10 17.35
N GLY A 445 -20.73 47.21 17.22
CA GLY A 445 -21.00 48.42 18.02
C GLY A 445 -19.85 49.41 18.22
N SER A 446 -19.85 50.48 17.41
CA SER A 446 -19.53 51.89 17.75
C SER A 446 -18.21 52.30 18.44
N HIS A 447 -17.47 53.18 17.75
CA HIS A 447 -16.48 54.14 18.26
C HIS A 447 -17.03 55.05 19.39
N PRO A 448 -16.15 55.64 20.23
CA PRO A 448 -15.62 56.99 19.95
C PRO A 448 -14.12 57.20 20.21
N ARG A 449 -13.63 58.30 19.60
CA ARG A 449 -12.27 58.88 19.60
C ARG A 449 -11.77 59.35 20.97
N THR A 450 -10.45 59.40 21.13
CA THR A 450 -9.61 60.57 21.51
C THR A 450 -8.12 60.14 21.48
N THR A 451 -7.27 60.69 20.59
CA THR A 451 -6.19 61.69 20.87
C THR A 451 -5.33 61.32 22.09
N THR A 452 -3.99 61.22 22.05
CA THR A 452 -3.01 62.22 21.57
C THR A 452 -1.57 61.67 21.67
N THR A 453 -0.64 62.34 20.97
CA THR A 453 0.82 62.50 21.25
C THR A 453 1.81 61.36 20.97
N SER A 454 2.52 61.51 19.84
CA SER A 454 3.96 61.21 19.67
C SER A 454 4.78 62.36 20.29
N PRO A 455 6.05 62.18 20.73
CA PRO A 455 7.17 62.42 19.78
C PRO A 455 8.53 61.68 20.03
N LEU A 456 9.25 61.47 18.93
CA LEU A 456 10.70 61.73 18.66
C LEU A 456 11.85 60.86 19.26
N ILE A 457 12.60 60.26 18.30
CA ILE A 457 14.06 60.43 18.00
C ILE A 457 15.17 59.53 18.62
N ALA A 458 16.05 59.09 17.70
CA ALA A 458 17.49 58.70 17.76
C ALA A 458 17.86 57.35 18.40
N GLY A 459 18.81 56.56 17.87
CA GLY A 459 19.76 56.76 16.77
C GLY A 459 20.56 55.48 16.45
N LEU A 460 21.05 55.41 15.22
CA LEU A 460 22.15 54.56 14.71
C LEU A 460 23.52 55.17 15.12
N PRO A 461 24.72 54.60 14.82
CA PRO A 461 25.24 53.23 14.55
C PRO A 461 26.50 52.96 15.46
N PRO A 462 27.61 52.20 15.16
CA PRO A 462 28.00 51.37 13.99
C PRO A 462 28.73 50.01 14.24
N GLU A 463 28.77 49.24 13.14
CA GLU A 463 29.83 48.36 12.59
C GLU A 463 30.87 47.69 13.51
N TRP A 464 31.06 46.37 13.36
CA TRP A 464 32.38 45.72 13.29
C TRP A 464 32.35 44.51 12.33
N HIS A 465 33.47 44.35 11.62
CA HIS A 465 33.69 43.57 10.38
C HIS A 465 34.70 42.43 10.63
N ILE A 466 34.73 41.44 9.70
CA ILE A 466 35.81 40.46 9.38
C ILE A 466 35.87 39.24 10.34
N GLY A 467 35.84 37.96 9.92
CA GLY A 467 36.51 37.18 8.85
C GLY A 467 36.88 35.85 9.53
N SER A 468 36.63 34.66 8.97
CA SER A 468 37.28 34.04 7.80
C SER A 468 36.41 32.93 7.23
#